data_AF-A0A926ZB51-F1
#
_entry.id   AF-A0A926ZB51-F1
#
_cell.length_a   1.000
_cell.length_b   1.000
_cell.length_c   1.000
_cell.angle_alpha   90.00
_cell.angle_beta   90.00
_cell.angle_gamma   90.00
#
_symmetry.space_group_name_H-M   'P 1'
#
loop_
_entity.id
_entity.type
_entity.pdbx_description
1 polymer ?
#
loop_
_entity_poly.entity_id
_entity_poly.type
_entity_poly.pdbx_seq_one_letter_code
_entity_poly.pdbx_strand_id
1 'polypeptide(L)'
;MNTITKLFATLGRLVAVALLFVSATAFVWQGAFFSNTAAVAAPGNPVLAATTDAGDKVQRENKGFVRDTAEKVKETASKNASRVERAAGDDGGVVERKAQRDAARIQQRADEDADRTQKAIDNNVNAIERTVDNIKDAFTK
;
A
#
# COMPACT_ATOMS: atom_id res chain seq x y z
N MET A 1 7.40 -34.42 37.23
CA MET A 1 8.03 -33.62 36.17
C MET A 1 7.28 -33.89 34.87
N ASN A 2 6.56 -32.93 34.26
CA ASN A 2 6.21 -32.88 32.82
C ASN A 2 4.96 -32.05 32.50
N THR A 3 5.04 -30.73 32.66
CA THR A 3 4.08 -29.81 32.03
C THR A 3 4.81 -28.55 31.57
N ILE A 4 5.63 -28.00 32.47
CA ILE A 4 6.47 -26.81 32.21
C ILE A 4 7.48 -27.09 31.08
N THR A 5 8.16 -28.23 31.08
CA THR A 5 9.10 -28.65 30.03
C THR A 5 8.44 -28.81 28.65
N LYS A 6 7.18 -29.28 28.59
CA LYS A 6 6.43 -29.38 27.32
C LYS A 6 6.00 -28.02 26.81
N LEU A 7 5.64 -27.09 27.69
CA LEU A 7 5.28 -25.73 27.33
C LEU A 7 6.49 -24.96 26.76
N PHE A 8 7.65 -25.07 27.41
CA PHE A 8 8.90 -24.49 26.90
C PHE A 8 9.34 -25.08 25.57
N ALA A 9 9.20 -26.39 25.37
CA ALA A 9 9.49 -27.02 24.08
C ALA A 9 8.54 -26.55 22.96
N THR A 10 7.27 -26.33 23.28
CA THR A 10 6.25 -25.88 22.32
C THR A 10 6.45 -24.41 21.96
N LEU A 11 6.75 -23.56 22.95
CA LEU A 11 7.12 -22.15 22.75
C LEU A 11 8.42 -22.01 21.98
N GLY A 12 9.45 -22.80 22.29
CA GLY A 12 10.71 -22.81 21.56
C GLY A 12 10.53 -23.20 20.08
N ARG A 13 9.67 -24.19 19.80
CA ARG A 13 9.33 -24.59 18.43
C ARG A 13 8.54 -23.50 17.68
N LEU A 14 7.62 -22.80 18.34
CA LEU A 14 6.90 -21.67 17.72
C LEU A 14 7.82 -20.48 17.43
N VAL A 15 8.74 -20.16 18.35
CA VAL A 15 9.75 -19.10 18.15
C VAL A 15 10.72 -19.46 17.03
N ALA A 16 11.15 -20.72 16.94
CA ALA A 16 12.00 -21.19 15.84
C ALA A 16 11.28 -21.12 14.48
N VAL A 17 9.99 -21.47 14.41
CA VAL A 17 9.19 -21.34 13.19
C VAL A 17 9.01 -19.86 12.81
N ALA A 18 8.71 -18.99 13.77
CA ALA A 18 8.59 -17.55 13.53
C ALA A 18 9.90 -16.94 13.00
N LEU A 19 11.04 -17.29 13.59
CA LEU A 19 12.36 -16.86 13.11
C LEU A 19 12.68 -17.38 11.71
N LEU A 20 12.26 -18.59 11.36
CA LEU A 20 12.49 -19.17 10.04
C LEU A 20 11.64 -18.46 8.96
N PHE A 21 10.39 -18.09 9.27
CA PHE A 21 9.53 -17.30 8.38
C PHE A 21 10.01 -15.84 8.22
N VAL A 22 10.49 -15.21 9.30
CA VAL A 22 11.08 -13.86 9.25
C VAL A 22 12.42 -13.87 8.49
N SER A 23 13.22 -14.93 8.64
CA SER A 23 14.46 -15.10 7.88
C SER A 23 14.21 -15.35 6.39
N ALA A 24 13.22 -16.20 6.06
CA ALA A 24 12.83 -16.45 4.66
C ALA A 24 12.30 -15.18 3.97
N THR A 25 11.53 -14.35 4.68
CA THR A 25 11.04 -13.07 4.14
C THR A 25 12.16 -12.03 3.99
N ALA A 26 13.13 -11.99 4.90
CA ALA A 26 14.32 -11.13 4.76
C ALA A 26 15.23 -11.57 3.60
N PHE A 27 15.38 -12.88 3.36
CA PHE A 27 16.18 -13.42 2.26
C PHE A 27 15.52 -13.24 0.89
N VAL A 28 14.19 -13.30 0.80
CA VAL A 28 13.47 -12.96 -0.44
C VAL A 28 13.61 -11.47 -0.76
N TRP A 29 13.61 -10.61 0.27
CA TRP A 29 13.90 -9.20 0.06
C TRP A 29 15.34 -8.99 -0.39
N GLN A 30 16.37 -9.64 0.18
CA GLN A 30 17.76 -9.43 -0.26
C GLN A 30 18.10 -10.16 -1.59
N GLY A 31 17.48 -11.30 -1.89
CA GLY A 31 17.80 -12.13 -3.06
C GLY A 31 17.18 -11.65 -4.37
N ALA A 32 16.10 -10.87 -4.32
CA ALA A 32 15.45 -10.34 -5.53
C ALA A 32 16.15 -9.10 -6.13
N PHE A 33 17.11 -8.47 -5.42
CA PHE A 33 17.84 -7.29 -5.93
C PHE A 33 19.15 -7.63 -6.64
N PHE A 34 19.75 -8.81 -6.42
CA PHE A 34 21.04 -9.14 -7.04
C PHE A 34 20.93 -9.69 -8.48
N SER A 35 19.77 -10.18 -8.91
CA SER A 35 19.60 -10.77 -10.24
C SER A 35 19.46 -9.74 -11.38
N ASN A 36 19.16 -8.47 -11.07
CA ASN A 36 18.98 -7.41 -12.07
C ASN A 36 20.20 -6.49 -12.25
N THR A 37 21.31 -6.75 -11.54
CA THR A 37 22.54 -5.93 -11.69
C THR A 37 23.29 -6.25 -13.00
N ALA A 38 23.05 -7.41 -13.63
CA ALA A 38 23.73 -7.80 -14.87
C ALA A 38 23.27 -7.04 -16.13
N ALA A 39 22.16 -6.29 -16.08
CA ALA A 39 21.65 -5.55 -17.23
C ALA A 39 22.08 -4.06 -17.28
N VAL A 40 22.91 -3.60 -16.32
CA VAL A 40 23.26 -2.17 -16.16
C VAL A 40 24.49 -1.76 -17.00
N ALA A 41 25.11 -2.69 -17.74
CA ALA A 41 26.39 -2.45 -18.42
C ALA A 41 26.31 -2.43 -19.96
N ALA A 42 25.14 -2.18 -20.57
CA ALA A 42 25.02 -1.98 -22.02
C ALA A 42 24.87 -0.49 -22.37
N PRO A 43 25.80 0.11 -23.14
CA PRO A 43 25.69 1.49 -23.60
C PRO A 43 24.62 1.55 -24.70
N GLY A 44 23.43 2.06 -24.36
CA GLY A 44 22.27 2.16 -25.25
C GLY A 44 20.97 1.67 -24.62
N ASN A 45 20.73 2.02 -23.35
CA ASN A 45 19.78 1.34 -22.48
C ASN A 45 18.30 1.65 -22.83
N PRO A 46 17.51 0.70 -23.38
CA PRO A 46 16.06 0.88 -23.63
C PRO A 46 15.24 1.05 -22.34
N VAL A 47 15.83 0.75 -21.18
CA VAL A 47 15.24 0.95 -19.85
C VAL A 47 15.00 2.43 -19.53
N LEU A 48 15.88 3.34 -19.97
CA LEU A 48 15.76 4.79 -19.71
C LEU A 48 14.74 5.50 -20.62
N ALA A 49 14.44 4.95 -21.80
CA ALA A 49 13.36 5.45 -22.66
C ALA A 49 11.99 4.91 -22.22
N ALA A 50 11.97 3.71 -21.63
CA ALA A 50 10.75 3.13 -21.05
C ALA A 50 10.30 3.85 -19.77
N THR A 51 11.18 4.56 -19.05
CA THR A 51 10.85 5.17 -17.75
C THR A 51 9.97 6.42 -17.83
N THR A 52 10.01 7.20 -18.92
CA THR A 52 9.14 8.38 -19.06
C THR A 52 7.70 7.98 -19.38
N ASP A 53 7.49 7.07 -20.35
CA ASP A 53 6.15 6.52 -20.62
C ASP A 53 5.63 5.67 -19.45
N ALA A 54 6.52 5.00 -18.72
CA ALA A 54 6.15 4.28 -17.50
C ALA A 54 5.79 5.22 -16.34
N GLY A 55 6.42 6.39 -16.21
CA GLY A 55 6.12 7.39 -15.17
C GLY A 55 4.67 7.88 -15.27
N ASP A 56 4.29 8.37 -16.46
CA ASP A 56 2.93 8.81 -16.74
C ASP A 56 1.89 7.70 -16.56
N LYS A 57 2.22 6.47 -16.98
CA LYS A 57 1.34 5.31 -16.82
C LYS A 57 1.15 4.95 -15.35
N VAL A 58 2.24 4.85 -14.59
CA VAL A 58 2.22 4.55 -13.14
C VAL A 58 1.45 5.62 -12.39
N GLN A 59 1.63 6.89 -12.75
CA GLN A 59 0.88 7.99 -12.15
C GLN A 59 -0.63 7.86 -12.41
N ARG A 60 -1.03 7.59 -13.66
CA ARG A 60 -2.45 7.43 -14.04
C ARG A 60 -3.11 6.23 -13.37
N GLU A 61 -2.44 5.07 -13.36
CA GLU A 61 -2.93 3.84 -12.73
C GLU A 61 -3.07 3.99 -11.22
N ASN A 62 -2.09 4.62 -10.57
CA ASN A 62 -2.15 4.88 -9.13
C ASN A 62 -3.25 5.88 -8.77
N LYS A 63 -3.50 6.91 -9.58
CA LYS A 63 -4.61 7.86 -9.37
C LYS A 63 -5.96 7.14 -9.42
N GLY A 64 -6.15 6.24 -10.39
CA GLY A 64 -7.32 5.38 -10.46
C GLY A 64 -7.47 4.51 -9.22
N PHE A 65 -6.42 3.77 -8.86
CA PHE A 65 -6.44 2.88 -7.70
C PHE A 65 -6.75 3.60 -6.37
N VAL A 66 -6.13 4.76 -6.14
CA VAL A 66 -6.34 5.55 -4.92
C VAL A 66 -7.79 6.04 -4.85
N ARG A 67 -8.33 6.53 -5.96
CA ARG A 67 -9.70 7.02 -6.06
C ARG A 67 -10.73 5.90 -5.90
N ASP A 68 -10.51 4.76 -6.56
CA ASP A 68 -11.35 3.57 -6.44
C ASP A 68 -11.37 3.04 -4.99
N THR A 69 -10.22 3.09 -4.32
CA THR A 69 -10.11 2.68 -2.92
C THR A 69 -10.89 3.61 -2.01
N ALA A 70 -10.76 4.93 -2.21
CA ALA A 70 -11.54 5.92 -1.47
C ALA A 70 -13.05 5.72 -1.69
N GLU A 71 -13.48 5.47 -2.93
CA GLU A 71 -14.87 5.21 -3.25
C GLU A 71 -15.42 3.94 -2.59
N LYS A 72 -14.64 2.85 -2.55
CA LYS A 72 -15.01 1.63 -1.81
C LYS A 72 -15.15 1.87 -0.31
N VAL A 73 -14.28 2.68 0.28
CA VAL A 73 -14.38 3.05 1.71
C VAL A 73 -15.65 3.85 1.96
N LYS A 74 -15.96 4.83 1.09
CA LYS A 74 -17.20 5.61 1.17
C LYS A 74 -18.44 4.74 1.05
N GLU A 75 -18.47 3.85 0.07
CA GLU A 75 -19.58 2.91 -0.13
C GLU A 75 -19.78 2.02 1.11
N THR A 76 -18.68 1.49 1.64
CA THR A 76 -18.70 0.64 2.84
C THR A 76 -19.22 1.41 4.06
N ALA A 77 -18.80 2.67 4.24
CA ALA A 77 -19.27 3.53 5.31
C ALA A 77 -20.78 3.79 5.20
N SER A 78 -21.27 4.13 4.01
CA SER A 78 -22.71 4.31 3.74
C SER A 78 -23.50 3.04 4.03
N LYS A 79 -23.02 1.89 3.54
CA LYS A 79 -23.66 0.59 3.73
C LYS A 79 -23.74 0.19 5.21
N ASN A 80 -22.71 0.51 5.99
CA ASN A 80 -22.71 0.28 7.43
C ASN A 80 -23.70 1.19 8.15
N ALA A 81 -23.78 2.47 7.79
CA ALA A 81 -24.79 3.39 8.34
C ALA A 81 -26.21 2.89 8.04
N SER A 82 -26.51 2.52 6.79
CA SER A 82 -27.83 2.00 6.41
C SER A 82 -28.16 0.63 7.00
N ARG A 83 -27.16 -0.16 7.42
CA ARG A 83 -27.37 -1.40 8.17
C ARG A 83 -27.76 -1.11 9.61
N VAL A 84 -27.10 -0.14 10.24
CA VAL A 84 -27.42 0.29 11.60
C VAL A 84 -28.82 0.91 11.65
N GLU A 85 -29.17 1.75 10.67
CA GLU A 85 -30.52 2.30 10.50
C GLU A 85 -31.57 1.20 10.45
N ARG A 86 -31.39 0.20 9.58
CA ARG A 86 -32.31 -0.94 9.47
C ARG A 86 -32.38 -1.81 10.74
N ALA A 87 -31.28 -1.95 11.46
CA ALA A 87 -31.23 -2.76 12.68
C ALA A 87 -31.84 -2.04 13.89
N ALA A 88 -31.83 -0.71 13.89
CA ALA A 88 -32.32 0.09 15.00
C ALA A 88 -33.85 0.31 14.98
N GLY A 89 -34.50 0.11 13.82
CA GLY A 89 -35.96 0.27 13.69
C GLY A 89 -36.44 1.68 14.04
N ASP A 90 -37.69 1.81 14.50
CA ASP A 90 -38.31 3.11 14.85
C ASP A 90 -37.74 3.73 16.16
N ASP A 91 -37.10 2.93 17.01
CA ASP A 91 -36.54 3.36 18.31
C ASP A 91 -35.10 3.92 18.20
N GLY A 92 -34.53 3.93 16.99
CA GLY A 92 -33.09 3.99 16.72
C GLY A 92 -32.39 5.36 16.77
N GLY A 93 -33.08 6.44 17.13
CA GLY A 93 -32.64 7.79 16.75
C GLY A 93 -31.21 8.19 17.15
N VAL A 94 -30.71 7.81 18.33
CA VAL A 94 -29.36 8.23 18.78
C VAL A 94 -28.26 7.43 18.06
N VAL A 95 -28.47 6.12 17.91
CA VAL A 95 -27.49 5.20 17.33
C VAL A 95 -27.41 5.40 15.81
N GLU A 96 -28.55 5.57 15.16
CA GLU A 96 -28.64 5.89 13.74
C GLU A 96 -27.95 7.22 13.41
N ARG A 97 -28.29 8.29 14.14
CA ARG A 97 -27.63 9.61 13.96
C ARG A 97 -26.13 9.54 14.17
N LYS A 98 -25.65 8.70 15.09
CA LYS A 98 -24.21 8.48 15.28
C LYS A 98 -23.60 7.77 14.08
N ALA A 99 -24.22 6.69 13.61
CA ALA A 99 -23.74 5.94 12.45
C ALA A 99 -23.67 6.82 11.18
N GLN A 100 -24.68 7.67 10.94
CA GLN A 100 -24.66 8.61 9.82
C GLN A 100 -23.53 9.65 9.96
N ARG A 101 -23.32 10.22 11.16
CA ARG A 101 -22.20 11.15 11.41
C ARG A 101 -20.84 10.50 11.21
N ASP A 102 -20.69 9.27 11.70
CA ASP A 102 -19.43 8.53 11.56
C ASP A 102 -19.18 8.18 10.09
N ALA A 103 -20.22 7.78 9.33
CA ALA A 103 -20.09 7.55 7.90
C ALA A 103 -19.69 8.82 7.13
N ALA A 104 -20.31 9.97 7.42
CA ALA A 104 -19.94 11.24 6.80
C ALA A 104 -18.47 11.62 7.08
N ARG A 105 -18.02 11.43 8.33
CA ARG A 105 -16.62 11.68 8.71
C ARG A 105 -15.65 10.74 7.98
N ILE A 106 -16.01 9.46 7.83
CA ILE A 106 -15.19 8.49 7.09
C ILE A 106 -15.12 8.88 5.61
N GLN A 107 -16.24 9.29 5.01
CA GLN A 107 -16.27 9.72 3.61
C GLN A 107 -15.36 10.94 3.39
N GLN A 108 -15.43 11.93 4.28
CA GLN A 108 -14.55 13.10 4.22
C GLN A 108 -13.07 12.70 4.34
N ARG A 109 -12.73 11.85 5.32
CA ARG A 109 -11.34 11.38 5.50
C ARG A 109 -10.84 10.56 4.33
N ALA A 110 -11.71 9.77 3.69
CA ALA A 110 -11.34 9.00 2.51
C ALA A 110 -10.91 9.92 1.34
N ASP A 111 -11.56 11.07 1.16
CA ASP A 111 -11.14 12.08 0.18
C ASP A 111 -9.81 12.74 0.57
N GLU A 112 -9.70 13.19 1.82
CA GLU A 112 -8.46 13.82 2.32
C GLU A 112 -7.26 12.85 2.22
N ASP A 113 -7.46 11.58 2.53
CA ASP A 113 -6.42 10.55 2.45
C ASP A 113 -6.07 10.21 1.01
N ALA A 114 -7.05 10.17 0.11
CA ALA A 114 -6.82 9.98 -1.31
C ALA A 114 -5.96 11.11 -1.89
N ASP A 115 -6.31 12.36 -1.60
CA ASP A 115 -5.57 13.53 -2.07
C ASP A 115 -4.14 13.56 -1.53
N ARG A 116 -3.96 13.24 -0.24
CA ARG A 116 -2.62 13.17 0.38
C ARG A 116 -1.78 12.06 -0.24
N THR A 117 -2.37 10.89 -0.49
CA THR A 117 -1.68 9.75 -1.11
C THR A 117 -1.30 10.08 -2.55
N GLN A 118 -2.22 10.67 -3.31
CA GLN A 118 -1.99 11.08 -4.68
C GLN A 118 -0.86 12.12 -4.78
N LYS A 119 -0.82 13.09 -3.86
CA LYS A 119 0.27 14.07 -3.78
C LYS A 119 1.63 13.42 -3.48
N ALA A 120 1.67 12.42 -2.59
CA ALA A 120 2.90 11.70 -2.29
C ALA A 120 3.40 10.90 -3.51
N ILE A 121 2.49 10.27 -4.25
CA ILE A 121 2.80 9.54 -5.49
C ILE A 121 3.35 10.51 -6.55
N ASP A 122 2.69 11.64 -6.76
CA ASP A 122 3.13 12.67 -7.73
C ASP A 122 4.54 13.19 -7.39
N ASN A 123 4.83 13.45 -6.11
CA ASN A 123 6.16 13.86 -5.67
C ASN A 123 7.24 12.79 -5.94
N ASN A 124 6.93 11.52 -5.70
CA ASN A 124 7.86 10.42 -5.90
C ASN A 124 8.14 10.19 -7.39
N VAL A 125 7.12 10.21 -8.24
CA VAL A 125 7.27 10.07 -9.70
C VAL A 125 8.16 11.19 -10.23
N ASN A 126 7.89 12.44 -9.86
CA ASN A 126 8.71 13.59 -10.26
C ASN A 126 10.18 13.49 -9.79
N ALA A 127 10.42 12.95 -8.59
CA ALA A 127 11.78 12.76 -8.08
C ALA A 127 12.54 11.67 -8.86
N ILE A 128 11.86 10.59 -9.23
CA ILE A 128 12.41 9.52 -10.07
C ILE A 128 12.73 10.06 -11.46
N GLU A 129 11.81 10.78 -12.10
CA GLU A 129 12.02 11.40 -13.42
C GLU A 129 13.25 12.30 -13.45
N ARG A 130 13.39 13.21 -12.47
CA ARG A 130 14.59 14.06 -12.38
C ARG A 130 15.88 13.26 -12.23
N THR A 131 15.83 12.15 -11.49
CA THR A 131 17.01 11.29 -11.28
C THR A 131 17.39 10.59 -12.58
N VAL A 132 16.39 10.07 -13.30
CA VAL A 132 16.53 9.45 -14.62
C VAL A 132 17.11 10.45 -15.64
N ASP A 133 16.58 11.68 -15.66
CA ASP A 133 17.05 12.74 -16.57
C ASP A 133 18.50 13.13 -16.29
N ASN A 134 18.87 13.33 -15.01
CA ASN A 134 20.25 13.63 -14.63
C ASN A 134 21.23 12.51 -15.04
N ILE A 135 20.81 11.24 -14.91
CA ILE A 135 21.59 10.10 -15.38
C ILE A 135 21.74 10.15 -16.90
N LYS A 136 20.63 10.36 -17.63
CA LYS A 136 20.65 10.44 -19.09
C LYS A 136 21.61 11.52 -19.59
N ASP A 137 21.56 12.70 -18.99
CA ASP A 137 22.45 13.82 -19.32
C ASP A 137 23.93 13.51 -19.07
N ALA A 138 24.24 12.79 -17.99
CA ALA A 138 25.62 12.39 -17.68
C ALA A 138 26.19 11.35 -18.65
N PHE A 139 25.33 10.53 -19.28
CA PHE A 139 25.74 9.52 -20.27
C PHE A 139 25.66 10.00 -21.72
N THR A 140 25.04 11.15 -21.99
CA THR A 140 24.95 11.75 -23.34
C THR A 140 25.89 12.94 -23.56
N LYS A 141 26.61 13.36 -22.51
CA LYS A 141 27.82 14.22 -22.61
C LYS A 141 29.08 13.38 -22.78
#